data_AF-A0A965X9D4-F1
#
_entry.id   AF-A0A965X9D4-F1
#
_cell.length_a   1.000
_cell.length_b   1.000
_cell.length_c   1.000
_cell.angle_alpha   90.00
_cell.angle_beta   90.00
_cell.angle_gamma   90.00
#
_symmetry.space_group_name_H-M   'P 1'
#
loop_
_entity.id
_entity.type
_entity.pdbx_description
1 polymer ?
#
loop_
_entity_poly.entity_id
_entity_poly.type
_entity_poly.pdbx_seq_one_letter_code
_entity_poly.pdbx_strand_id
1 'polypeptide(L)'
;MKTIKHLPLFIFIGFILSSCSLWRLSNRNMMSIERGMTKTEIKRMLGNPDYRNFDREGEEWVYTTTEKNLIVGFYNDIVESMTTFPTGTYYGRNSYPEMSNSSYPAYPENNPNMGNSPAVMSDKEFQDLYTTANRQPFREDKMTSIRNGVYGRAFTCRQCVRMMSLFTFDDEKLQVFNIMAPNILDWENQHLILDNFKFVSSRDKAMQTIQSIRKR
;
A
#
# COMPACT_ATOMS: atom_id res chain seq x y z
N MET A 1 -17.65 -37.87 71.54
CA MET A 1 -17.49 -36.39 71.53
C MET A 1 -16.11 -36.03 70.98
N LYS A 2 -16.06 -35.44 69.79
CA LYS A 2 -15.28 -34.23 69.42
C LYS A 2 -15.42 -34.05 67.90
N THR A 3 -16.20 -33.04 67.55
CA THR A 3 -16.46 -32.55 66.20
C THR A 3 -15.31 -31.68 65.74
N ILE A 4 -14.77 -31.91 64.54
CA ILE A 4 -14.03 -30.90 63.80
C ILE A 4 -14.66 -30.79 62.41
N LYS A 5 -15.30 -29.64 62.19
CA LYS A 5 -15.88 -29.18 60.93
C LYS A 5 -14.86 -28.26 60.27
N HIS A 6 -14.29 -28.61 59.11
CA HIS A 6 -13.72 -27.67 58.14
C HIS A 6 -13.88 -28.29 56.74
N LEU A 7 -14.94 -27.89 56.04
CA LEU A 7 -14.93 -26.92 54.93
C LEU A 7 -14.64 -27.63 53.58
N PRO A 8 -15.66 -27.92 52.73
CA PRO A 8 -15.38 -28.33 51.37
C PRO A 8 -14.74 -27.14 50.66
N LEU A 9 -13.46 -27.29 50.34
CA LEU A 9 -12.75 -26.40 49.43
C LEU A 9 -13.50 -26.46 48.09
N PHE A 10 -14.41 -25.51 47.89
CA PHE A 10 -15.00 -25.23 46.58
C PHE A 10 -13.83 -24.87 45.67
N ILE A 11 -13.35 -25.86 44.92
CA ILE A 11 -12.50 -25.67 43.76
C ILE A 11 -13.40 -25.05 42.69
N PHE A 12 -13.74 -23.78 42.90
CA PHE A 12 -14.22 -22.87 41.87
C PHE A 12 -12.98 -22.43 41.08
N ILE A 13 -12.28 -23.39 40.47
CA ILE A 13 -11.31 -23.06 39.43
C ILE A 13 -12.17 -22.74 38.21
N GLY A 14 -12.50 -21.46 38.10
CA GLY A 14 -12.94 -20.86 36.86
C GLY A 14 -11.83 -21.04 35.83
N PHE A 15 -11.82 -22.19 35.15
CA PHE A 15 -11.20 -22.32 33.85
C PHE A 15 -12.10 -21.62 32.85
N ILE A 16 -12.08 -20.28 32.90
CA ILE A 16 -12.30 -19.49 31.69
C ILE A 16 -11.06 -19.76 30.84
N LEU A 17 -11.05 -20.89 30.14
CA LEU A 17 -10.16 -21.11 29.01
C LEU A 17 -10.63 -20.16 27.91
N SER A 18 -10.39 -18.86 28.08
CA SER A 18 -10.03 -18.02 26.94
C SER A 18 -8.69 -18.55 26.46
N SER A 19 -8.73 -19.69 25.78
CA SER A 19 -7.64 -20.19 25.00
C SER A 19 -7.43 -19.18 23.88
N CYS A 20 -6.66 -18.13 24.18
CA CYS A 20 -5.77 -17.59 23.18
C CYS A 20 -4.84 -18.74 22.83
N SER A 21 -5.31 -19.60 21.93
CA SER A 21 -4.53 -20.63 21.26
C SER A 21 -3.15 -20.02 21.01
N LEU A 22 -2.10 -20.66 21.51
CA LEU A 22 -0.74 -20.24 21.20
C LEU A 22 -0.51 -20.65 19.74
N TRP A 23 -0.95 -19.80 18.81
CA TRP A 23 -0.69 -19.97 17.38
C TRP A 23 0.81 -19.82 17.20
N ARG A 24 1.51 -20.94 17.09
CA ARG A 24 2.95 -20.93 16.80
C ARG A 24 3.10 -20.59 15.33
N LEU A 25 3.38 -19.31 15.04
CA LEU A 25 3.68 -18.85 13.69
C LEU A 25 4.81 -19.70 13.11
N SER A 26 4.58 -20.32 11.96
CA SER A 26 5.60 -21.13 11.28
C SER A 26 6.03 -20.44 9.98
N ASN A 27 7.32 -20.55 9.65
CA ASN A 27 7.87 -20.05 8.38
C ASN A 27 7.07 -20.54 7.16
N ARG A 28 6.54 -21.77 7.21
CA ARG A 28 5.75 -22.32 6.10
C ARG A 28 4.43 -21.58 5.90
N ASN A 29 3.77 -21.16 6.98
CA ASN A 29 2.49 -20.44 6.91
C ASN A 29 2.66 -18.99 6.43
N MET A 30 3.81 -18.38 6.75
CA MET A 30 4.14 -17.04 6.30
C MET A 30 4.38 -17.03 4.77
N MET A 31 5.15 -17.99 4.25
CA MET A 31 5.47 -18.07 2.83
C MET A 31 4.31 -18.48 1.93
N SER A 32 3.19 -18.95 2.49
CA SER A 32 1.96 -19.28 1.74
C SER A 32 1.03 -18.09 1.53
N ILE A 33 1.39 -16.89 1.98
CA ILE A 33 0.60 -15.68 1.77
C ILE A 33 0.79 -15.20 0.33
N GLU A 34 -0.31 -14.92 -0.35
CA GLU A 34 -0.31 -14.45 -1.74
C GLU A 34 -1.05 -13.12 -1.86
N ARG A 35 -0.67 -12.34 -2.88
CA ARG A 35 -1.38 -11.11 -3.26
C ARG A 35 -2.86 -11.45 -3.53
N GLY A 36 -3.77 -10.65 -3.00
CA GLY A 36 -5.22 -10.82 -3.16
C GLY A 36 -5.91 -11.56 -2.01
N MET A 37 -5.17 -12.21 -1.10
CA MET A 37 -5.77 -12.81 0.10
C MET A 37 -6.46 -11.75 0.97
N THR A 38 -7.59 -12.08 1.57
CA THR A 38 -8.33 -11.18 2.46
C THR A 38 -7.72 -11.14 3.86
N LYS A 39 -7.95 -10.05 4.60
CA LYS A 39 -7.62 -9.94 6.04
C LYS A 39 -8.09 -11.15 6.86
N THR A 40 -9.25 -11.71 6.54
CA THR A 40 -9.82 -12.89 7.21
C THR A 40 -9.02 -14.15 6.92
N GLU A 41 -8.58 -14.35 5.68
CA GLU A 41 -7.73 -15.48 5.31
C GLU A 41 -6.38 -15.39 6.01
N ILE A 42 -5.78 -14.19 6.06
CA ILE A 42 -4.53 -13.96 6.79
C ILE A 42 -4.69 -14.27 8.29
N LYS A 43 -5.77 -13.79 8.93
CA LYS A 43 -6.07 -14.15 10.33
C LYS A 43 -6.29 -15.64 10.54
N ARG A 44 -6.91 -16.33 9.59
CA ARG A 44 -7.12 -17.79 9.67
C ARG A 44 -5.81 -18.56 9.56
N MET A 45 -4.84 -18.05 8.79
CA MET A 45 -3.55 -18.69 8.58
C MET A 45 -2.53 -18.38 9.68
N LEU A 46 -2.47 -17.12 10.11
CA LEU A 46 -1.42 -16.59 10.98
C LEU A 46 -1.93 -16.20 12.38
N GLY A 47 -3.23 -16.09 12.58
CA GLY A 47 -3.80 -15.49 13.80
C GLY A 47 -3.75 -13.96 13.76
N ASN A 48 -3.91 -13.34 14.94
CA ASN A 48 -3.89 -11.88 15.07
C ASN A 48 -2.45 -11.35 14.91
N PRO A 49 -2.30 -10.16 14.29
CA PRO A 49 -0.98 -9.54 14.21
C PRO A 49 -0.53 -9.03 15.57
N ASP A 50 0.79 -8.94 15.74
CA ASP A 50 1.41 -8.37 16.94
C ASP A 50 1.31 -6.85 16.95
N TYR A 51 1.43 -6.23 15.77
CA TYR A 51 1.21 -4.80 15.59
C TYR A 51 0.32 -4.51 14.37
N ARG A 52 -0.42 -3.41 14.46
CA ARG A 52 -1.30 -2.93 13.40
C ARG A 52 -1.07 -1.44 13.20
N ASN A 53 -0.62 -1.08 12.01
CA ASN A 53 -0.48 0.30 11.57
C ASN A 53 -1.58 0.61 10.57
N PHE A 54 -2.21 1.77 10.66
CA PHE A 54 -3.17 2.22 9.67
C PHE A 54 -3.06 3.72 9.49
N ASP A 55 -3.18 4.16 8.25
CA ASP A 55 -3.22 5.57 7.92
C ASP A 55 -4.18 5.81 6.74
N ARG A 56 -4.00 6.92 6.02
CA ARG A 56 -4.84 7.27 4.86
C ARG A 56 -4.47 6.49 3.59
N GLU A 57 -3.30 5.85 3.55
CA GLU A 57 -2.77 5.16 2.36
C GLU A 57 -3.04 3.65 2.41
N GLY A 58 -3.13 3.07 3.61
CA GLY A 58 -3.49 1.67 3.77
C GLY A 58 -3.41 1.18 5.21
N GLU A 59 -3.51 -0.13 5.36
CA GLU A 59 -3.37 -0.81 6.66
C GLU A 59 -2.25 -1.85 6.55
N GLU A 60 -1.36 -1.88 7.54
CA GLU A 60 -0.27 -2.86 7.61
C GLU A 60 -0.38 -3.67 8.90
N TRP A 61 -0.20 -4.98 8.77
CA TRP A 61 -0.10 -5.89 9.91
C TRP A 61 1.31 -6.43 10.03
N VAL A 62 1.83 -6.42 11.25
CA VAL A 62 3.16 -6.91 11.57
C VAL A 62 3.03 -8.18 12.41
N TYR A 63 3.75 -9.22 11.99
CA TYR A 63 3.90 -10.47 12.71
C TYR A 63 5.37 -10.66 13.04
N THR A 64 5.67 -10.89 14.31
CA THR A 64 7.01 -11.04 14.86
C THR A 64 7.26 -12.48 15.25
N THR A 65 8.44 -12.99 14.90
CA THR A 65 8.88 -14.32 15.33
C THR A 65 10.28 -14.22 15.90
N THR A 66 10.81 -15.32 16.43
CA THR A 66 12.18 -15.39 16.93
C THR A 66 13.23 -15.30 15.82
N GLU A 67 12.86 -15.58 14.56
CA GLU A 67 13.80 -15.63 13.43
C GLU A 67 13.64 -14.46 12.46
N LYS A 68 12.39 -14.12 12.14
CA LYS A 68 12.04 -13.06 11.20
C LYS A 68 10.74 -12.34 11.56
N ASN A 69 10.61 -11.11 11.11
CA ASN A 69 9.36 -10.38 11.11
C ASN A 69 8.75 -10.40 9.71
N LEU A 70 7.44 -10.24 9.66
CA LEU A 70 6.62 -10.18 8.44
C LEU A 70 5.71 -8.97 8.52
N ILE A 71 5.66 -8.21 7.44
CA ILE A 71 4.71 -7.12 7.25
C ILE A 71 3.82 -7.45 6.07
N VAL A 72 2.51 -7.37 6.31
CA VAL A 72 1.47 -7.57 5.31
C VAL A 72 0.77 -6.24 5.11
N GLY A 73 0.91 -5.65 3.93
CA GLY A 73 0.22 -4.43 3.54
C GLY A 73 -1.10 -4.73 2.85
N PHE A 74 -2.17 -4.05 3.28
CA PHE A 74 -3.52 -4.19 2.78
C PHE A 74 -4.00 -2.92 2.10
N TYR A 75 -4.66 -3.11 0.96
CA TYR A 75 -5.43 -2.09 0.28
C TYR A 75 -6.76 -2.69 -0.16
N ASN A 76 -7.87 -1.98 0.08
CA ASN A 76 -9.23 -2.50 -0.10
C ASN A 76 -9.45 -3.90 0.53
N ASP A 77 -8.93 -4.10 1.75
CA ASP A 77 -9.06 -5.33 2.56
C ASP A 77 -8.43 -6.62 2.01
N ILE A 78 -7.63 -6.51 0.94
CA ILE A 78 -6.83 -7.60 0.38
C ILE A 78 -5.33 -7.35 0.53
N VAL A 79 -4.52 -8.41 0.55
CA VAL A 79 -3.06 -8.35 0.58
C VAL A 79 -2.55 -7.74 -0.73
N GLU A 80 -1.83 -6.63 -0.63
CA GLU A 80 -1.18 -5.97 -1.76
C GLU A 80 0.34 -6.09 -1.70
N SER A 81 0.91 -6.12 -0.50
CA SER A 81 2.35 -6.24 -0.29
C SER A 81 2.67 -7.18 0.87
N MET A 82 3.83 -7.83 0.77
CA MET A 82 4.35 -8.70 1.80
C MET A 82 5.87 -8.58 1.84
N THR A 83 6.43 -8.32 3.02
CA THR A 83 7.88 -8.21 3.22
C THR A 83 8.29 -8.99 4.45
N THR A 84 9.34 -9.81 4.35
CA THR A 84 9.96 -10.50 5.50
C THR A 84 11.37 -10.02 5.74
N PHE A 85 11.78 -9.89 6.99
CA PHE A 85 13.13 -9.47 7.37
C PHE A 85 13.61 -10.12 8.67
N PRO A 86 14.92 -10.24 8.92
CA PRO A 86 15.44 -10.87 10.13
C PRO A 86 14.97 -10.18 11.42
N THR A 87 14.77 -10.95 12.48
CA THR A 87 14.41 -10.40 13.81
C THR A 87 15.53 -9.51 14.35
N GLY A 88 15.17 -8.35 14.91
CA GLY A 88 16.12 -7.39 15.49
C GLY A 88 16.50 -6.21 14.59
N THR A 89 16.00 -6.13 13.35
CA THR A 89 16.16 -4.93 12.51
C THR A 89 15.08 -3.89 12.81
N TYR A 90 15.44 -2.62 12.88
CA TYR A 90 14.51 -1.49 13.09
C TYR A 90 13.68 -1.23 11.82
N TYR A 91 12.35 -1.26 11.95
CA TYR A 91 11.42 -0.91 10.86
C TYR A 91 11.02 0.56 10.97
N GLY A 92 11.53 1.39 10.06
CA GLY A 92 10.89 2.65 9.69
C GLY A 92 10.18 2.47 8.35
N ARG A 93 9.07 3.18 8.12
CA ARG A 93 8.33 3.21 6.83
C ARG A 93 9.23 3.50 5.60
N ASN A 94 10.44 4.01 5.81
CA ASN A 94 11.44 4.28 4.78
C ASN A 94 12.42 3.10 4.50
N SER A 95 12.20 1.93 5.10
CA SER A 95 13.10 0.77 5.01
C SER A 95 12.61 -0.27 4.01
N TYR A 96 12.24 0.14 2.80
CA TYR A 96 12.24 -0.78 1.67
C TYR A 96 13.71 -1.05 1.31
N PRO A 97 14.16 -2.31 1.15
CA PRO A 97 15.49 -2.59 0.65
C PRO A 97 15.56 -2.06 -0.79
N GLU A 98 16.30 -0.97 -0.99
CA GLU A 98 16.71 -0.53 -2.30
C GLU A 98 17.45 -1.69 -2.98
N MET A 99 16.90 -2.13 -4.10
CA MET A 99 17.48 -3.21 -4.89
C MET A 99 18.79 -2.70 -5.51
N SER A 100 19.91 -3.12 -4.89
CA SER A 100 21.29 -3.11 -5.38
C SER A 100 21.82 -1.81 -5.99
N ASN A 101 22.48 -1.02 -5.14
CA ASN A 101 23.39 0.05 -5.56
C ASN A 101 24.67 -0.60 -6.12
N SER A 102 24.79 -0.69 -7.45
CA SER A 102 26.08 -0.97 -8.10
C SER A 102 26.93 0.29 -8.03
N SER A 103 28.13 0.13 -7.49
CA SER A 103 29.13 1.16 -7.19
C SER A 103 29.24 2.26 -8.24
N TYR A 104 28.88 3.49 -7.88
CA TYR A 104 29.42 4.70 -8.52
C TYR A 104 29.88 5.69 -7.44
N PRO A 105 31.01 6.37 -7.67
CA PRO A 105 31.69 7.15 -6.64
C PRO A 105 30.86 8.38 -6.27
N ALA A 106 30.90 8.75 -4.97
CA ALA A 106 30.30 9.97 -4.47
C ALA A 106 30.85 11.17 -5.25
N TYR A 107 30.01 11.83 -6.04
CA TYR A 107 30.35 13.10 -6.68
C TYR A 107 29.91 14.27 -5.79
N PRO A 108 30.73 15.33 -5.71
CA PRO A 108 30.44 16.47 -4.85
C PRO A 108 29.22 17.21 -5.36
N GLU A 109 28.44 17.67 -4.40
CA GLU A 109 27.33 18.60 -4.51
C GLU A 109 27.78 19.88 -5.23
N ASN A 110 27.60 19.93 -6.56
CA ASN A 110 27.40 21.09 -7.43
C ASN A 110 27.83 20.77 -8.87
N ASN A 111 26.86 20.47 -9.75
CA ASN A 111 27.07 20.67 -11.19
C ASN A 111 25.77 21.15 -11.86
N PRO A 112 25.72 22.39 -12.40
CA PRO A 112 24.49 23.03 -12.87
C PRO A 112 24.04 22.60 -14.27
N ASN A 113 24.49 21.45 -14.81
CA ASN A 113 24.16 21.03 -16.19
C ASN A 113 24.15 19.50 -16.37
N MET A 114 23.10 18.82 -15.89
CA MET A 114 22.78 17.44 -16.29
C MET A 114 21.37 17.37 -16.89
N GLY A 115 21.28 16.77 -18.08
CA GLY A 115 20.17 16.90 -19.02
C GLY A 115 18.86 16.28 -18.56
N ASN A 116 17.81 17.11 -18.58
CA ASN A 116 16.38 16.87 -18.78
C ASN A 116 15.91 15.43 -19.07
N SER A 117 16.06 14.51 -18.12
CA SER A 117 15.05 13.48 -17.92
C SER A 117 14.07 14.03 -16.88
N PRO A 118 12.75 14.12 -17.17
CA PRO A 118 11.81 14.64 -16.19
C PRO A 118 11.82 13.70 -14.98
N ALA A 119 12.39 14.18 -13.88
CA ALA A 119 12.34 13.45 -12.62
C ALA A 119 10.87 13.22 -12.26
N VAL A 120 10.53 12.00 -11.85
CA VAL A 120 9.21 11.68 -11.32
C VAL A 120 8.94 12.63 -10.15
N MET A 121 7.74 13.21 -10.14
CA MET A 121 7.30 14.11 -9.07
C MET A 121 7.51 13.45 -7.71
N SER A 122 8.16 14.15 -6.78
CA SER A 122 8.39 13.62 -5.43
C SER A 122 7.06 13.44 -4.69
N ASP A 123 7.02 12.52 -3.71
CA ASP A 123 5.81 12.26 -2.93
C ASP A 123 5.29 13.50 -2.20
N LYS A 124 6.21 14.37 -1.75
CA LYS A 124 5.84 15.63 -1.11
C LYS A 124 5.13 16.57 -2.10
N GLU A 125 5.73 16.81 -3.27
CA GLU A 125 5.13 17.67 -4.30
C GLU A 125 3.80 17.11 -4.81
N PHE A 126 3.72 15.78 -4.94
CA PHE A 126 2.48 15.10 -5.29
C PHE A 126 1.40 15.31 -4.22
N GLN A 127 1.75 15.18 -2.94
CA GLN A 127 0.81 15.40 -1.85
C GLN A 127 0.29 16.84 -1.82
N ASP A 128 1.14 17.83 -2.11
CA ASP A 128 0.76 19.24 -2.20
C ASP A 128 -0.21 19.46 -3.38
N LEU A 129 0.06 18.87 -4.55
CA LEU A 129 -0.83 18.92 -5.71
C LEU A 129 -2.17 18.24 -5.43
N TYR A 130 -2.15 17.02 -4.92
CA TYR A 130 -3.35 16.25 -4.58
C TYR A 130 -4.23 17.02 -3.59
N THR A 131 -3.62 17.60 -2.55
CA THR A 131 -4.34 18.40 -1.55
C THR A 131 -4.95 19.66 -2.17
N THR A 132 -4.24 20.31 -3.09
CA THR A 132 -4.73 21.50 -3.80
C THR A 132 -5.94 21.17 -4.67
N ALA A 133 -5.89 20.08 -5.43
CA ALA A 133 -7.01 19.62 -6.25
C ALA A 133 -8.20 19.15 -5.37
N ASN A 134 -7.93 18.47 -4.26
CA ASN A 134 -8.99 17.97 -3.38
C ASN A 134 -9.74 19.06 -2.61
N ARG A 135 -9.11 20.22 -2.38
CA ARG A 135 -9.75 21.37 -1.74
C ARG A 135 -10.75 22.09 -2.65
N GLN A 136 -10.72 21.83 -3.96
CA GLN A 136 -11.64 22.47 -4.88
C GLN A 136 -13.06 21.93 -4.67
N PRO A 137 -14.06 22.81 -4.46
CA PRO A 137 -15.42 22.39 -4.16
C PRO A 137 -16.16 21.84 -5.38
N PHE A 138 -15.81 22.31 -6.59
CA PHE A 138 -16.48 21.93 -7.83
C PHE A 138 -15.62 21.01 -8.69
N ARG A 139 -16.29 20.10 -9.41
CA ARG A 139 -15.67 19.11 -10.30
C ARG A 139 -14.72 19.74 -11.31
N GLU A 140 -15.12 20.84 -11.93
CA GLU A 140 -14.33 21.51 -12.98
C GLU A 140 -13.08 22.18 -12.43
N ASP A 141 -13.15 22.79 -11.25
CA ASP A 141 -12.00 23.43 -10.60
C ASP A 141 -10.97 22.37 -10.17
N LYS A 142 -11.45 21.24 -9.67
CA LYS A 142 -10.61 20.08 -9.36
C LYS A 142 -9.91 19.57 -10.62
N MET A 143 -10.62 19.39 -11.73
CA MET A 143 -10.04 18.94 -12.99
C MET A 143 -9.02 19.94 -13.56
N THR A 144 -9.31 21.24 -13.44
CA THR A 144 -8.41 22.33 -13.83
C THR A 144 -7.12 22.31 -13.01
N SER A 145 -7.23 22.11 -11.70
CA SER A 145 -6.08 21.98 -10.80
C SER A 145 -5.18 20.80 -11.21
N ILE A 146 -5.77 19.68 -11.61
CA ILE A 146 -5.03 18.50 -12.09
C ILE A 146 -4.30 18.80 -13.39
N ARG A 147 -4.99 19.37 -14.39
CA ARG A 147 -4.36 19.73 -15.69
C ARG A 147 -3.16 20.64 -15.51
N ASN A 148 -3.31 21.67 -14.67
CA ASN A 148 -2.23 22.62 -14.39
C ASN A 148 -1.07 21.96 -13.62
N GLY A 149 -1.37 21.04 -12.72
CA GLY A 149 -0.36 20.33 -11.93
C GLY A 149 0.43 19.26 -12.68
N VAL A 150 -0.11 18.75 -13.79
CA VAL A 150 0.50 17.69 -14.59
C VAL A 150 1.50 18.21 -15.61
N TYR A 151 1.35 19.45 -16.05
CA TYR A 151 2.18 20.03 -17.11
C TYR A 151 3.68 19.99 -16.76
N GLY A 152 4.49 19.39 -17.64
CA GLY A 152 5.96 19.37 -17.52
C GLY A 152 6.49 18.49 -16.39
N ARG A 153 5.68 17.57 -15.85
CA ARG A 153 6.05 16.71 -14.72
C ARG A 153 5.79 15.25 -15.05
N ALA A 154 6.67 14.37 -14.59
CA ALA A 154 6.51 12.92 -14.70
C ALA A 154 5.80 12.34 -13.48
N PHE A 155 5.06 11.25 -13.67
CA PHE A 155 4.27 10.59 -12.64
C PHE A 155 4.46 9.07 -12.66
N THR A 156 4.11 8.44 -11.54
CA THR A 156 3.91 6.98 -11.50
C THR A 156 2.45 6.60 -11.72
N CYS A 157 2.22 5.34 -12.07
CA CYS A 157 0.90 4.71 -12.14
C CYS A 157 0.19 4.83 -10.79
N ARG A 158 0.92 4.69 -9.67
CA ARG A 158 0.37 4.88 -8.31
C ARG A 158 -0.10 6.32 -8.07
N GLN A 159 0.70 7.31 -8.46
CA GLN A 159 0.32 8.72 -8.38
C GLN A 159 -0.90 9.02 -9.26
N CYS A 160 -0.98 8.42 -10.46
CA CYS A 160 -2.16 8.52 -11.31
C CYS A 160 -3.42 7.95 -10.63
N VAL A 161 -3.34 6.76 -10.03
CA VAL A 161 -4.46 6.14 -9.29
C VAL A 161 -4.91 7.00 -8.12
N ARG A 162 -3.96 7.56 -7.35
CA ARG A 162 -4.27 8.51 -6.28
C ARG A 162 -5.00 9.73 -6.82
N MET A 163 -4.60 10.28 -7.97
CA MET A 163 -5.33 11.40 -8.56
C MET A 163 -6.74 11.00 -9.03
N MET A 164 -6.89 9.81 -9.62
CA MET A 164 -8.19 9.25 -10.02
C MET A 164 -9.13 9.09 -8.82
N SER A 165 -8.62 8.75 -7.63
CA SER A 165 -9.43 8.57 -6.43
C SER A 165 -10.10 9.85 -5.91
N LEU A 166 -9.77 11.01 -6.49
CA LEU A 166 -10.52 12.26 -6.24
C LEU A 166 -11.95 12.23 -6.80
N PHE A 167 -12.28 11.25 -7.64
CA PHE A 167 -13.57 11.07 -8.29
C PHE A 167 -14.13 9.67 -8.07
N THR A 168 -15.45 9.58 -7.99
CA THR A 168 -16.16 8.33 -7.67
C THR A 168 -16.53 7.52 -8.90
N PHE A 169 -16.82 8.21 -10.00
CA PHE A 169 -17.34 7.65 -11.24
C PHE A 169 -16.22 7.45 -12.26
N ASP A 170 -16.33 6.38 -13.05
CA ASP A 170 -15.30 5.97 -13.98
C ASP A 170 -15.06 6.97 -15.12
N ASP A 171 -16.09 7.71 -15.54
CA ASP A 171 -15.96 8.70 -16.61
C ASP A 171 -14.98 9.81 -16.22
N GLU A 172 -15.09 10.31 -15.00
CA GLU A 172 -14.17 11.31 -14.44
C GLU A 172 -12.79 10.72 -14.17
N LYS A 173 -12.72 9.50 -13.63
CA LYS A 173 -11.43 8.80 -13.46
C LYS A 173 -10.70 8.64 -14.80
N LEU A 174 -11.43 8.33 -15.86
CA LEU A 174 -10.89 8.19 -17.20
C LEU A 174 -10.40 9.54 -17.74
N GLN A 175 -11.09 10.64 -17.44
CA GLN A 175 -10.61 11.99 -17.77
C GLN A 175 -9.30 12.32 -17.05
N VAL A 176 -9.19 12.04 -15.75
CA VAL A 176 -7.94 12.22 -14.99
C VAL A 176 -6.82 11.39 -15.58
N PHE A 177 -7.08 10.10 -15.80
CA PHE A 177 -6.11 9.19 -16.40
C PHE A 177 -5.61 9.72 -17.75
N ASN A 178 -6.50 10.17 -18.64
CA ASN A 178 -6.09 10.71 -19.94
C ASN A 178 -5.24 11.99 -19.84
N ILE A 179 -5.43 12.81 -18.80
CA ILE A 179 -4.58 13.98 -18.54
C ILE A 179 -3.18 13.55 -18.10
N MET A 180 -3.09 12.55 -17.23
CA MET A 180 -1.82 12.12 -16.64
C MET A 180 -1.03 11.15 -17.51
N ALA A 181 -1.72 10.31 -18.29
CA ALA A 181 -1.14 9.21 -19.05
C ALA A 181 0.09 9.61 -19.88
N PRO A 182 0.13 10.73 -20.63
CA PRO A 182 1.31 11.10 -21.41
C PRO A 182 2.60 11.27 -20.60
N ASN A 183 2.50 11.44 -19.29
CA ASN A 183 3.61 11.73 -18.40
C ASN A 183 3.93 10.57 -17.42
N ILE A 184 3.33 9.40 -17.60
CA ILE A 184 3.60 8.23 -16.77
C ILE A 184 4.87 7.52 -17.26
N LEU A 185 5.76 7.17 -16.33
CA LEU A 185 7.05 6.54 -16.65
C LEU A 185 7.14 5.04 -16.31
N ASP A 186 6.33 4.55 -15.38
CA ASP A 186 6.36 3.16 -14.87
C ASP A 186 5.22 2.28 -15.43
N TRP A 187 5.10 2.23 -16.76
CA TRP A 187 4.01 1.52 -17.44
C TRP A 187 3.94 0.01 -17.16
N GLU A 188 4.99 -0.60 -16.63
CA GLU A 188 4.97 -1.96 -16.09
C GLU A 188 3.89 -2.14 -14.99
N ASN A 189 3.53 -1.06 -14.30
CA ASN A 189 2.52 -1.01 -13.25
C ASN A 189 1.12 -0.62 -13.73
N GLN A 190 0.86 -0.65 -15.05
CA GLN A 190 -0.43 -0.26 -15.65
C GLN A 190 -1.67 -0.95 -15.05
N HIS A 191 -1.49 -2.16 -14.49
CA HIS A 191 -2.57 -2.90 -13.83
C HIS A 191 -3.21 -2.08 -12.69
N LEU A 192 -2.41 -1.30 -11.94
CA LEU A 192 -2.90 -0.44 -10.86
C LEU A 192 -3.98 0.56 -11.35
N ILE A 193 -3.80 1.08 -12.56
CA ILE A 193 -4.75 2.01 -13.19
C ILE A 193 -5.99 1.25 -13.68
N LEU A 194 -5.77 0.13 -14.38
CA LEU A 194 -6.83 -0.66 -15.00
C LEU A 194 -7.79 -1.26 -13.97
N ASP A 195 -7.28 -1.68 -12.82
CA ASP A 195 -8.05 -2.25 -11.71
C ASP A 195 -8.90 -1.20 -10.97
N ASN A 196 -8.67 0.09 -11.23
CA ASN A 196 -9.41 1.19 -10.59
C ASN A 196 -10.71 1.56 -11.33
N PHE A 197 -10.95 1.00 -12.50
CA PHE A 197 -12.20 1.14 -13.26
C PHE A 197 -13.20 0.04 -12.89
N LYS A 198 -14.42 0.43 -12.54
CA LYS A 198 -15.53 -0.48 -12.23
C LYS A 198 -16.10 -1.12 -13.50
N PHE A 199 -16.18 -0.35 -14.58
CA PHE A 199 -16.79 -0.77 -15.83
C PHE A 199 -15.74 -1.25 -16.83
N VAL A 200 -16.04 -2.37 -17.49
CA VAL A 200 -15.20 -2.95 -18.55
C VAL A 200 -14.97 -1.93 -19.67
N SER A 201 -16.00 -1.19 -20.07
CA SER A 201 -15.91 -0.17 -21.12
C SER A 201 -14.92 0.94 -20.80
N SER A 202 -14.83 1.37 -19.54
CA SER A 202 -13.87 2.37 -19.09
C SER A 202 -12.44 1.82 -19.06
N ARG A 203 -12.28 0.57 -18.60
CA ARG A 203 -11.00 -0.14 -18.66
C ARG A 203 -10.51 -0.34 -20.09
N ASP A 204 -11.39 -0.69 -21.03
CA ASP A 204 -11.06 -0.87 -22.44
C ASP A 204 -10.60 0.46 -23.07
N LYS A 205 -11.27 1.56 -22.77
CA LYS A 205 -10.83 2.91 -23.19
C LYS A 205 -9.46 3.26 -22.60
N ALA A 206 -9.23 2.97 -21.33
CA ALA A 206 -7.92 3.21 -20.71
C ALA A 206 -6.82 2.38 -21.39
N MET A 207 -7.09 1.10 -21.67
CA MET A 207 -6.17 0.21 -22.40
C MET A 207 -5.86 0.74 -23.81
N GLN A 208 -6.87 1.24 -24.53
CA GLN A 208 -6.67 1.87 -25.85
C GLN A 208 -5.74 3.09 -25.76
N THR A 209 -5.90 3.94 -24.74
CA THR A 209 -5.00 5.07 -24.50
C THR A 209 -3.57 4.59 -24.28
N ILE A 210 -3.34 3.60 -23.41
CA ILE A 210 -2.00 3.05 -23.13
C ILE A 210 -1.35 2.52 -24.42
N GLN A 211 -2.09 1.72 -25.19
CA GLN A 211 -1.62 1.19 -26.47
C GLN A 211 -1.27 2.29 -27.47
N SER A 212 -2.02 3.41 -27.48
CA SER A 212 -1.73 4.55 -28.35
C SER A 212 -0.45 5.30 -27.95
N ILE A 213 -0.14 5.36 -26.65
CA ILE A 213 1.08 6.02 -26.14
C ILE A 213 2.31 5.17 -26.47
N ARG A 214 2.24 3.85 -26.27
CA ARG A 214 3.37 2.93 -26.52
C ARG A 214 3.74 2.77 -28.01
N LYS A 215 2.90 3.25 -28.92
CA LYS A 215 3.14 3.27 -30.36
C LYS A 215 3.82 4.55 -30.86
N ARG A 216 3.96 5.57 -30.00
CA ARG A 216 4.66 6.82 -30.31
C ARG A 216 6.13 6.71 -29.94
#